data_AF-A0A323UAG7-F1
#
_entry.id   AF-A0A323UAG7-F1
#
_cell.length_a   1.000
_cell.length_b   1.000
_cell.length_c   1.000
_cell.angle_alpha   90.00
_cell.angle_beta   90.00
_cell.angle_gamma   90.00
#
_symmetry.space_group_name_H-M   'P 1'
#
loop_
_entity.id
_entity.type
_entity.pdbx_description
1 polymer ?
#
loop_
_entity_poly.entity_id
_entity_poly.type
_entity_poly.pdbx_seq_one_letter_code
_entity_poly.pdbx_strand_id
1 'polypeptide(L)'
;MSRSAKILKLVQPALPGAVLCRDVLVLAPTGYLLRGFFLNATSQKHHMDLWKVVMPLHRPFDTLVLTYGTIIAGPDDHRVKVDDVERAAEVVKQCLRHEVQALRDLEGPPQFLQRISRMSDSEFELVQLDFALTHFLIGNVSEARRILRSQMERPEIYPTHRQVTRWAFDALEAGPEALQSLIDGWRDDNIARFGLEPTSRRPSGVRLVGPT
;
A
#
# COMPACT_ATOMS: atom_id res chain seq x y z
N MET A 1 -16.92 12.45 -9.43
CA MET A 1 -16.20 11.16 -9.41
C MET A 1 -15.35 11.06 -10.67
N SER A 2 -14.06 10.74 -10.56
CA SER A 2 -13.14 10.65 -11.69
C SER A 2 -13.51 9.51 -12.65
N ARG A 3 -12.99 9.53 -13.88
CA ARG A 3 -13.24 8.44 -14.84
C ARG A 3 -12.69 7.10 -14.32
N SER A 4 -11.49 7.11 -13.75
CA SER A 4 -10.89 5.96 -13.06
C SER A 4 -11.84 5.41 -11.99
N ALA A 5 -12.34 6.26 -11.09
CA ALA A 5 -13.25 5.83 -10.03
C ALA A 5 -14.57 5.26 -10.56
N LYS A 6 -15.13 5.79 -11.66
CA LYS A 6 -16.31 5.20 -12.31
C LYS A 6 -16.03 3.80 -12.84
N ILE A 7 -14.90 3.61 -13.54
CA ILE A 7 -14.48 2.30 -14.07
C ILE A 7 -14.28 1.31 -12.92
N LEU A 8 -13.48 1.67 -11.91
CA LEU A 8 -13.19 0.80 -10.78
C LEU A 8 -14.43 0.48 -9.94
N LYS A 9 -15.41 1.38 -9.85
CA LYS A 9 -16.70 1.11 -9.21
C LYS A 9 -17.48 -0.01 -9.91
N LEU A 10 -17.41 -0.09 -11.25
CA LEU A 10 -18.03 -1.18 -12.02
C LEU A 10 -17.24 -2.49 -11.92
N VAL A 11 -15.93 -2.42 -11.64
CA VAL A 11 -15.06 -3.58 -11.43
C VAL A 11 -15.24 -4.17 -10.03
N GLN A 12 -15.42 -3.32 -9.00
CA GLN A 12 -15.49 -3.71 -7.59
C GLN A 12 -16.38 -4.94 -7.29
N PRO A 13 -17.61 -5.09 -7.85
CA PRO A 13 -18.45 -6.26 -7.56
C PRO A 13 -17.84 -7.60 -7.98
N ALA A 14 -16.91 -7.60 -8.93
CA ALA A 14 -16.22 -8.81 -9.38
C ALA A 14 -15.06 -9.22 -8.45
N LEU A 15 -14.69 -8.37 -7.48
CA LEU A 15 -13.57 -8.58 -6.58
C LEU A 15 -14.04 -8.63 -5.12
N PRO A 16 -14.31 -9.84 -4.57
CA PRO A 16 -14.72 -9.98 -3.18
C PRO A 16 -13.72 -9.35 -2.21
N GLY A 17 -14.22 -8.59 -1.23
CA GLY A 17 -13.39 -7.89 -0.24
C GLY A 17 -12.68 -6.64 -0.77
N ALA A 18 -12.96 -6.21 -2.01
CA ALA A 18 -12.44 -4.95 -2.53
C ALA A 18 -13.35 -3.75 -2.15
N VAL A 19 -12.72 -2.63 -1.84
CA VAL A 19 -13.37 -1.37 -1.50
C VAL A 19 -12.79 -0.27 -2.39
N LEU A 20 -13.66 0.51 -3.05
CA LEU A 20 -13.23 1.68 -3.79
C LEU A 20 -12.98 2.84 -2.82
N CYS A 21 -11.70 3.19 -2.67
CA CYS A 21 -11.22 4.28 -1.84
C CYS A 21 -10.75 5.41 -2.75
N ARG A 22 -11.59 6.43 -2.93
CA ARG A 22 -11.44 7.50 -3.93
C ARG A 22 -11.36 6.95 -5.37
N ASP A 23 -10.15 6.76 -5.88
CA ASP A 23 -9.84 6.28 -7.22
C ASP A 23 -8.90 5.05 -7.20
N VAL A 24 -8.73 4.43 -6.03
CA VAL A 24 -7.99 3.19 -5.83
C VAL A 24 -8.95 2.08 -5.39
N LEU A 25 -8.92 0.94 -6.08
CA LEU A 25 -9.67 -0.25 -5.70
C LEU A 25 -8.81 -1.09 -4.76
N VAL A 26 -9.04 -0.95 -3.45
CA VAL A 26 -8.22 -1.53 -2.38
C VAL A 26 -8.74 -2.91 -1.98
N LEU A 27 -7.85 -3.86 -1.76
CA LEU A 27 -8.14 -5.18 -1.22
C LEU A 27 -8.02 -5.13 0.30
N ALA A 28 -9.15 -5.29 1.00
CA ALA A 28 -9.20 -5.35 2.46
C ALA A 28 -9.03 -6.79 2.98
N PRO A 29 -8.52 -6.99 4.21
CA PRO A 29 -7.96 -5.95 5.11
C PRO A 29 -6.57 -5.47 4.66
N THR A 30 -6.24 -4.23 5.00
CA THR A 30 -4.93 -3.62 4.66
C THR A 30 -3.85 -3.93 5.70
N GLY A 31 -4.17 -3.94 7.00
CA GLY A 31 -3.13 -4.11 8.03
C GLY A 31 -2.02 -3.05 7.86
N TYR A 32 -0.76 -3.49 7.73
CA TYR A 32 0.37 -2.59 7.44
C TYR A 32 0.65 -2.36 5.95
N LEU A 33 -0.16 -2.91 5.04
CA LEU A 33 0.04 -2.85 3.60
C LEU A 33 -1.25 -2.51 2.86
N LEU A 34 -1.25 -1.37 2.18
CA LEU A 34 -2.26 -1.07 1.17
C LEU A 34 -1.94 -1.83 -0.11
N ARG A 35 -2.92 -2.61 -0.56
CA ARG A 35 -2.84 -3.44 -1.77
C ARG A 35 -4.05 -3.18 -2.62
N GLY A 36 -3.88 -2.99 -3.91
CA GLY A 36 -5.02 -2.68 -4.76
C GLY A 36 -4.66 -2.36 -6.19
N PHE A 37 -5.60 -1.69 -6.85
CA PHE A 37 -5.50 -1.33 -8.25
C PHE A 37 -5.82 0.14 -8.47
N PHE A 38 -5.07 0.78 -9.35
CA PHE A 38 -5.21 2.20 -9.67
C PHE A 38 -5.08 2.41 -11.18
N LEU A 39 -5.93 3.25 -11.77
CA LEU A 39 -5.77 3.67 -13.16
C LEU A 39 -5.07 5.02 -13.18
N ASN A 40 -3.82 5.02 -13.64
CA ASN A 40 -3.02 6.23 -13.77
C ASN A 40 -3.20 6.86 -15.15
N ALA A 41 -3.33 8.18 -15.21
CA ALA A 41 -3.41 8.87 -16.49
C ALA A 41 -2.07 8.79 -17.25
N THR A 42 -2.15 8.65 -18.58
CA THR A 42 -0.98 8.70 -19.46
C THR A 42 -0.99 9.99 -20.28
N SER A 43 0.11 10.25 -21.00
CA SER A 43 0.17 11.34 -21.99
C SER A 43 -0.73 11.09 -23.20
N GLN A 44 -1.16 9.85 -23.44
CA GLN A 44 -2.05 9.50 -24.53
C GLN A 44 -3.51 9.76 -24.13
N LYS A 45 -4.20 10.55 -24.97
CA LYS A 45 -5.61 10.86 -24.75
C LYS A 45 -6.42 9.56 -24.69
N HIS A 46 -7.33 9.48 -23.72
CA HIS A 46 -8.20 8.32 -23.50
C HIS A 46 -7.48 7.00 -23.19
N HIS A 47 -6.22 7.03 -22.75
CA HIS A 47 -5.52 5.83 -22.30
C HIS A 47 -5.01 6.00 -20.86
N MET A 48 -5.18 4.96 -20.07
CA MET A 48 -4.72 4.88 -18.68
C MET A 48 -3.89 3.62 -18.49
N ASP A 49 -2.86 3.71 -17.66
CA ASP A 49 -2.10 2.54 -17.21
C ASP A 49 -2.83 1.92 -16.02
N LEU A 50 -3.03 0.60 -16.05
CA LEU A 50 -3.56 -0.14 -14.92
C LEU A 50 -2.42 -0.56 -14.01
N TRP A 51 -2.37 -0.05 -12.79
CA TRP A 51 -1.33 -0.34 -11.81
C TRP A 51 -1.80 -1.33 -10.76
N LYS A 52 -0.96 -2.32 -10.45
CA LYS A 52 -0.92 -2.98 -9.16
C LYS A 52 -0.27 -2.04 -8.16
N VAL A 53 -0.98 -1.76 -7.08
CA VAL A 53 -0.51 -0.92 -5.99
C VAL A 53 -0.11 -1.82 -4.83
N VAL A 54 1.11 -1.62 -4.35
CA VAL A 54 1.60 -2.14 -3.08
C VAL A 54 2.24 -0.97 -2.36
N MET A 55 1.74 -0.62 -1.19
CA MET A 55 2.22 0.53 -0.45
C MET A 55 2.27 0.19 1.05
N PRO A 56 3.45 0.26 1.69
CA PRO A 56 3.53 0.15 3.13
C PRO A 56 2.80 1.31 3.80
N LEU A 57 2.17 1.04 4.95
CA LEU A 57 1.46 2.05 5.74
C LEU A 57 2.22 2.48 6.99
N HIS A 58 3.46 2.01 7.17
CA HIS A 58 4.24 2.21 8.38
C HIS A 58 5.02 3.53 8.43
N ARG A 59 4.68 4.53 7.61
CA ARG A 59 5.23 5.91 7.70
C ARG A 59 4.22 6.91 7.15
N PRO A 60 4.37 8.23 7.36
CA PRO A 60 3.45 9.22 6.80
C PRO A 60 3.48 9.26 5.26
N PHE A 61 2.30 9.43 4.64
CA PHE A 61 2.15 9.65 3.20
C PHE A 61 1.15 10.76 2.88
N ASP A 62 1.52 11.66 1.98
CA ASP A 62 0.60 12.70 1.48
C ASP A 62 -0.21 12.25 0.26
N THR A 63 0.35 11.32 -0.53
CA THR A 63 -0.27 10.80 -1.74
C THR A 63 -0.04 9.29 -1.88
N LEU A 64 -0.75 8.67 -2.83
CA LEU A 64 -0.48 7.31 -3.25
C LEU A 64 0.95 7.22 -3.81
N VAL A 65 1.72 6.23 -3.36
CA VAL A 65 3.09 5.99 -3.84
C VAL A 65 3.13 4.68 -4.63
N LEU A 66 3.62 4.76 -5.86
CA LEU A 66 3.66 3.62 -6.79
C LEU A 66 5.05 2.95 -6.85
N THR A 67 5.97 3.31 -5.96
CA THR A 67 7.36 2.80 -5.93
C THR A 67 7.46 1.28 -5.93
N TYR A 68 6.54 0.59 -5.25
CA TYR A 68 6.50 -0.88 -5.21
C TYR A 68 5.41 -1.49 -6.09
N GLY A 69 4.69 -0.64 -6.82
CA GLY A 69 3.66 -1.03 -7.77
C GLY A 69 4.25 -1.44 -9.11
N THR A 70 3.44 -2.13 -9.91
CA THR A 70 3.81 -2.49 -11.27
C THR A 70 2.62 -2.32 -12.21
N ILE A 71 2.90 -1.97 -13.46
CA ILE A 71 1.87 -1.88 -14.50
C ILE A 71 1.41 -3.31 -14.85
N ILE A 72 0.10 -3.50 -14.93
CA ILE A 72 -0.53 -4.68 -15.50
C ILE A 72 -0.64 -4.45 -17.00
N ALA A 73 -0.10 -5.38 -17.78
CA ALA A 73 -0.20 -5.35 -19.23
C ALA A 73 -1.68 -5.37 -19.67
N GLY A 74 -2.18 -4.23 -20.17
CA GLY A 74 -3.41 -4.17 -20.94
C GLY A 74 -3.29 -4.77 -22.35
N PRO A 75 -4.42 -5.02 -23.03
CA PRO A 75 -4.45 -5.61 -24.37
C PRO A 75 -3.93 -4.65 -25.47
N ASP A 76 -4.03 -3.34 -25.26
CA ASP A 76 -3.63 -2.31 -26.23
C ASP A 76 -2.30 -1.67 -25.81
N ASP A 77 -1.18 -2.26 -26.23
CA ASP A 77 0.18 -1.77 -25.88
C ASP A 77 0.35 -1.54 -24.37
N HIS A 78 -0.12 -2.49 -23.57
CA HIS A 78 -0.11 -2.45 -22.11
C HIS A 78 -1.04 -1.42 -21.45
N ARG A 79 -1.93 -0.74 -22.20
CA ARG A 79 -2.83 0.30 -21.69
C ARG A 79 -4.31 -0.09 -21.75
N VAL A 80 -5.12 0.65 -20.99
CA VAL A 80 -6.59 0.55 -20.98
C VAL A 80 -7.16 1.78 -21.70
N LYS A 81 -7.93 1.55 -22.76
CA LYS A 81 -8.72 2.59 -23.42
C LYS A 81 -9.92 2.96 -22.54
N VAL A 82 -10.11 4.26 -22.30
CA VAL A 82 -11.11 4.80 -21.36
C VAL A 82 -12.03 5.85 -22.01
N ASP A 83 -12.32 5.71 -23.29
CA ASP A 83 -13.36 6.49 -23.98
C ASP A 83 -14.78 6.00 -23.63
N ASP A 84 -14.93 4.69 -23.44
CA ASP A 84 -16.15 4.02 -22.98
C ASP A 84 -15.91 3.38 -21.61
N VAL A 85 -16.72 3.75 -20.60
CA VAL A 85 -16.50 3.36 -19.19
C VAL A 85 -16.86 1.90 -18.96
N GLU A 86 -17.94 1.43 -19.54
CA GLU A 86 -18.45 0.07 -19.42
C GLU A 86 -17.49 -0.91 -20.11
N ARG A 87 -17.05 -0.59 -21.33
CA ARG A 87 -16.06 -1.40 -22.03
C ARG A 87 -14.72 -1.42 -21.31
N ALA A 88 -14.26 -0.28 -20.80
CA ALA A 88 -13.03 -0.22 -20.01
C ALA A 88 -13.13 -1.08 -18.74
N ALA A 89 -14.28 -1.09 -18.07
CA ALA A 89 -14.49 -1.90 -16.88
C ALA A 89 -14.38 -3.41 -17.19
N GLU A 90 -14.92 -3.87 -18.32
CA GLU A 90 -14.78 -5.28 -18.73
C GLU A 90 -13.32 -5.65 -19.04
N VAL A 91 -12.58 -4.77 -19.71
CA VAL A 91 -11.13 -4.97 -19.95
C VAL A 91 -10.38 -5.05 -18.62
N VAL A 92 -10.63 -4.13 -17.69
CA VAL A 92 -9.99 -4.15 -16.37
C VAL A 92 -10.36 -5.44 -15.63
N LYS A 93 -11.62 -5.86 -15.60
CA LYS A 93 -12.02 -7.13 -14.97
C LYS A 93 -11.23 -8.31 -15.51
N GLN A 94 -11.02 -8.39 -16.84
CA GLN A 94 -10.23 -9.45 -17.47
C GLN A 94 -8.77 -9.41 -17.02
N CYS A 95 -8.13 -8.23 -17.05
CA CYS A 95 -6.75 -8.04 -16.60
C CYS A 95 -6.56 -8.43 -15.12
N LEU A 96 -7.55 -8.16 -14.26
CA LEU A 96 -7.43 -8.41 -12.83
C LEU A 96 -7.58 -9.88 -12.41
N ARG A 97 -8.14 -10.76 -13.26
CA ARG A 97 -8.47 -12.15 -12.88
C ARG A 97 -7.30 -12.92 -12.28
N HIS A 98 -6.09 -12.71 -12.80
CA HIS A 98 -4.88 -13.41 -12.35
C HIS A 98 -4.04 -12.61 -11.35
N GLU A 99 -4.39 -11.35 -11.13
CA GLU A 99 -3.57 -10.41 -10.35
C GLU A 99 -4.04 -10.27 -8.90
N VAL A 100 -5.32 -10.53 -8.65
CA VAL A 100 -5.95 -10.37 -7.34
C VAL A 100 -5.35 -11.32 -6.32
N GLN A 101 -5.14 -12.59 -6.68
CA GLN A 101 -4.61 -13.57 -5.73
C GLN A 101 -3.17 -13.23 -5.32
N ALA A 102 -2.32 -12.86 -6.28
CA ALA A 102 -0.95 -12.46 -6.00
C ALA A 102 -0.85 -11.26 -5.03
N LEU A 103 -1.78 -10.31 -5.11
CA LEU A 103 -1.85 -9.22 -4.13
C LEU A 103 -2.42 -9.68 -2.79
N ARG A 104 -3.39 -10.59 -2.76
CA ARG A 104 -3.93 -11.15 -1.51
C ARG A 104 -2.88 -11.91 -0.72
N ASP A 105 -2.01 -12.66 -1.40
CA ASP A 105 -0.93 -13.43 -0.76
C ASP A 105 0.14 -12.53 -0.12
N LEU A 106 0.19 -11.24 -0.50
CA LEU A 106 1.05 -10.24 0.12
C LEU A 106 0.43 -9.72 1.43
N GLU A 107 0.23 -10.57 2.42
CA GLU A 107 -0.61 -10.24 3.59
C GLU A 107 0.00 -9.26 4.58
N GLY A 108 1.33 -9.20 4.69
CA GLY A 108 1.97 -8.41 5.74
C GLY A 108 3.46 -8.15 5.55
N PRO A 109 4.10 -7.56 6.57
CA PRO A 109 5.51 -7.18 6.54
C PRO A 109 6.47 -8.31 6.09
N PRO A 110 6.30 -9.59 6.46
CA PRO A 110 7.18 -10.66 5.97
C PRO A 110 7.16 -10.82 4.45
N GLN A 111 5.97 -10.85 3.84
CA GLN A 111 5.83 -11.00 2.39
C GLN A 111 6.27 -9.73 1.65
N PHE A 112 6.02 -8.56 2.25
CA PHE A 112 6.52 -7.31 1.71
C PHE A 112 8.05 -7.26 1.71
N LEU A 113 8.71 -7.72 2.78
CA LEU A 113 10.18 -7.78 2.84
C LEU A 113 10.75 -8.62 1.70
N GLN A 114 10.16 -9.81 1.45
CA GLN A 114 10.56 -10.65 0.32
C GLN A 114 10.43 -9.93 -1.02
N ARG A 115 9.34 -9.17 -1.22
CA ARG A 115 9.11 -8.37 -2.42
C ARG A 115 10.17 -7.27 -2.60
N ILE A 116 10.47 -6.51 -1.55
CA ILE A 116 11.40 -5.37 -1.62
C ILE A 116 12.87 -5.76 -1.45
N SER A 117 13.17 -7.01 -1.08
CA SER A 117 14.55 -7.51 -0.91
C SER A 117 15.45 -7.25 -2.12
N ARG A 118 14.88 -7.29 -3.33
CA ARG A 118 15.61 -6.97 -4.58
C ARG A 118 16.05 -5.51 -4.69
N MET A 119 15.53 -4.66 -3.81
CA MET A 119 15.81 -3.23 -3.70
C MET A 119 16.63 -2.92 -2.44
N SER A 120 17.23 -3.93 -1.77
CA SER A 120 18.03 -3.75 -0.55
C SER A 120 19.18 -2.76 -0.74
N ASP A 121 19.76 -2.74 -1.96
CA ASP A 121 20.89 -1.88 -2.31
C ASP A 121 20.43 -0.52 -2.88
N SER A 122 19.14 -0.21 -2.77
CA SER A 122 18.59 1.04 -3.26
C SER A 122 19.18 2.24 -2.51
N GLU A 123 19.68 3.23 -3.26
CA GLU A 123 20.15 4.48 -2.67
C GLU A 123 19.01 5.44 -2.28
N PHE A 124 17.76 5.11 -2.65
CA PHE A 124 16.61 5.92 -2.31
C PHE A 124 16.32 5.85 -0.80
N GLU A 125 16.49 6.96 -0.10
CA GLU A 125 16.27 7.08 1.36
C GLU A 125 14.91 6.54 1.80
N LEU A 126 13.85 6.78 1.01
CA LEU A 126 12.52 6.25 1.28
C LEU A 126 12.46 4.73 1.29
N VAL A 127 13.14 4.09 0.33
CA VAL A 127 13.18 2.63 0.24
C VAL A 127 13.92 2.05 1.43
N GLN A 128 15.00 2.69 1.86
CA GLN A 128 15.78 2.29 3.03
C GLN A 128 14.99 2.45 4.33
N LEU A 129 14.26 3.55 4.49
CA LEU A 129 13.33 3.73 5.61
C LEU A 129 12.27 2.64 5.62
N ASP A 130 11.65 2.36 4.46
CA ASP A 130 10.61 1.34 4.38
C ASP A 130 11.16 -0.07 4.67
N PHE A 131 12.40 -0.33 4.24
CA PHE A 131 13.13 -1.57 4.55
C PHE A 131 13.38 -1.72 6.05
N ALA A 132 13.86 -0.67 6.71
CA ALA A 132 14.14 -0.67 8.14
C ALA A 132 12.88 -0.91 8.98
N LEU A 133 11.79 -0.22 8.67
CA LEU A 133 10.52 -0.35 9.40
C LEU A 133 9.88 -1.73 9.16
N THR A 134 10.02 -2.29 7.96
CA THR A 134 9.60 -3.66 7.68
C THR A 134 10.40 -4.67 8.50
N HIS A 135 11.73 -4.50 8.60
CA HIS A 135 12.58 -5.34 9.45
C HIS A 135 12.17 -5.28 10.92
N PHE A 136 11.85 -4.09 11.43
CA PHE A 136 11.35 -3.91 12.78
C PHE A 136 10.04 -4.69 13.01
N LEU A 137 9.06 -4.53 12.11
CA LEU A 137 7.74 -5.18 12.21
C LEU A 137 7.78 -6.70 12.16
N ILE A 138 8.85 -7.31 11.63
CA ILE A 138 9.06 -8.77 11.65
C ILE A 138 9.96 -9.23 12.81
N GLY A 139 10.28 -8.35 13.75
CA GLY A 139 11.09 -8.64 14.93
C GLY A 139 12.60 -8.53 14.73
N ASN A 140 13.08 -8.12 13.56
CA ASN A 140 14.51 -7.91 13.31
C ASN A 140 14.96 -6.50 13.72
N VAL A 141 14.92 -6.25 15.03
CA VAL A 141 15.21 -4.94 15.64
C VAL A 141 16.65 -4.49 15.38
N SER A 142 17.61 -5.42 15.43
CA SER A 142 19.04 -5.12 15.20
C SER A 142 19.28 -4.57 13.79
N GLU A 143 18.67 -5.20 12.79
CA GLU A 143 18.81 -4.76 11.40
C GLU A 143 18.09 -3.43 11.14
N ALA A 144 16.88 -3.26 11.69
CA ALA A 144 16.18 -1.98 11.63
C ALA A 144 17.03 -0.83 12.20
N ARG A 145 17.63 -1.04 13.38
CA ARG A 145 18.54 -0.06 14.00
C ARG A 145 19.75 0.23 13.12
N ARG A 146 20.37 -0.80 12.54
CA ARG A 146 21.53 -0.67 11.66
C ARG A 146 21.21 0.21 10.45
N ILE A 147 20.08 -0.03 9.79
CA ILE A 147 19.66 0.72 8.60
C ILE A 147 19.31 2.17 8.97
N LEU A 148 18.51 2.39 10.02
CA LEU A 148 18.13 3.75 10.45
C LEU A 148 19.36 4.59 10.83
N ARG A 149 20.32 4.01 11.57
CA ARG A 149 21.59 4.68 11.90
C ARG A 149 22.38 5.03 10.65
N SER A 150 22.54 4.08 9.73
CA SER A 150 23.22 4.30 8.45
C SER A 150 22.58 5.45 7.67
N GLN A 151 21.24 5.52 7.63
CA GLN A 151 20.56 6.64 7.00
C GLN A 151 20.90 7.94 7.70
N MET A 152 20.92 7.98 9.03
CA MET A 152 21.24 9.19 9.82
C MET A 152 22.66 9.71 9.64
N GLU A 153 23.61 8.88 9.22
CA GLU A 153 24.99 9.28 8.94
C GLU A 153 25.17 9.83 7.52
N ARG A 154 24.24 9.55 6.59
CA ARG A 154 24.31 10.05 5.21
C ARG A 154 24.04 11.56 5.14
N PRO A 155 24.61 12.26 4.15
CA PRO A 155 24.25 13.64 3.82
C PRO A 155 22.73 13.77 3.61
N GLU A 156 22.16 14.86 4.09
CA GLU A 156 20.73 15.13 3.94
C GLU A 156 20.43 15.57 2.50
N ILE A 157 19.73 14.73 1.75
CA ILE A 157 19.29 15.05 0.38
C ILE A 157 17.82 15.51 0.39
N TYR A 158 16.98 14.86 1.21
CA TYR A 158 15.55 15.17 1.31
C TYR A 158 15.12 15.47 2.76
N PRO A 159 14.95 16.75 3.14
CA PRO A 159 14.70 17.13 4.53
C PRO A 159 13.48 16.49 5.18
N THR A 160 12.39 16.33 4.42
CA THR A 160 11.17 15.69 4.93
C THR A 160 11.41 14.21 5.24
N HIS A 161 12.13 13.48 4.38
CA HIS A 161 12.44 12.06 4.61
C HIS A 161 13.42 11.89 5.78
N ARG A 162 14.36 12.83 5.90
CA ARG A 162 15.29 12.91 7.02
C ARG A 162 14.58 13.02 8.35
N GLN A 163 13.57 13.89 8.43
CA GLN A 163 12.79 14.10 9.65
C GLN A 163 12.03 12.84 10.06
N VAL A 164 11.36 12.17 9.12
CA VAL A 164 10.62 10.92 9.42
C VAL A 164 11.59 9.81 9.85
N THR A 165 12.73 9.68 9.18
CA THR A 165 13.79 8.73 9.56
C THR A 165 14.28 9.00 10.98
N ARG A 166 14.49 10.28 11.33
CA ARG A 166 14.91 10.69 12.68
C ARG A 166 13.86 10.31 13.72
N TRP A 167 12.58 10.60 13.48
CA TRP A 167 11.52 10.19 14.41
C TRP A 167 11.49 8.68 14.64
N ALA A 168 11.63 7.88 13.58
CA ALA A 168 11.70 6.42 13.71
C ALA A 168 12.94 5.96 14.48
N PHE A 169 14.10 6.57 14.23
CA PHE A 169 15.34 6.26 14.93
C PHE A 169 15.25 6.62 16.42
N ASP A 170 14.85 7.84 16.75
CA ASP A 170 14.72 8.32 18.13
C ASP A 170 13.69 7.46 18.92
N ALA A 171 12.58 7.09 18.29
CA ALA A 171 11.60 6.19 18.89
C ALA A 171 12.18 4.80 19.16
N LEU A 172 12.98 4.25 18.23
CA LEU A 172 13.63 2.96 18.43
C LEU A 172 14.67 2.97 19.55
N GLU A 173 15.40 4.08 19.69
CA GLU A 173 16.38 4.26 20.78
C GLU A 173 15.69 4.45 22.13
N ALA A 174 14.46 5.00 22.16
CA ALA A 174 13.63 5.06 23.36
C ALA A 174 13.05 3.68 23.75
N GLY A 175 12.81 2.79 22.77
CA GLY A 175 12.42 1.40 22.99
C GLY A 175 11.58 0.82 21.84
N PRO A 176 11.55 -0.51 21.65
CA PRO A 176 10.72 -1.14 20.63
C PRO A 176 9.24 -0.75 20.72
N GLU A 177 8.68 -0.61 21.93
CA GLU A 177 7.29 -0.23 22.13
C GLU A 177 6.99 1.19 21.63
N ALA A 178 7.94 2.12 21.76
CA ALA A 178 7.80 3.49 21.28
C ALA A 178 7.79 3.54 19.75
N LEU A 179 8.69 2.81 19.08
CA LEU A 179 8.66 2.70 17.62
C LEU A 179 7.38 2.01 17.13
N GLN A 180 6.93 0.94 17.80
CA GLN A 180 5.69 0.26 17.46
C GLN A 180 4.49 1.21 17.55
N SER A 181 4.36 1.98 18.64
CA SER A 181 3.30 2.96 18.81
C SER A 181 3.34 4.06 17.73
N LEU A 182 4.53 4.50 17.33
CA LEU A 182 4.70 5.49 16.26
C LEU A 182 4.23 4.94 14.90
N ILE A 183 4.63 3.71 14.57
CA ILE A 183 4.22 3.03 13.34
C ILE A 183 2.72 2.78 13.30
N ASP A 184 2.12 2.35 14.42
CA ASP A 184 0.68 2.16 14.54
C ASP A 184 -0.08 3.47 14.30
N GLY A 185 0.38 4.58 14.90
CA GLY A 185 -0.19 5.90 14.66
C GLY A 185 -0.14 6.29 13.18
N TRP A 186 1.01 6.12 12.53
CA TRP A 186 1.15 6.39 11.10
C TRP A 186 0.24 5.51 10.24
N ARG A 187 0.13 4.22 10.56
CA ARG A 187 -0.76 3.29 9.87
C ARG A 187 -2.20 3.78 9.94
N ASP A 188 -2.67 4.11 11.14
CA ASP A 188 -4.06 4.50 11.37
C ASP A 188 -4.37 5.84 10.70
N ASP A 189 -3.45 6.82 10.75
CA ASP A 189 -3.55 8.08 10.03
C ASP A 189 -3.65 7.87 8.51
N ASN A 190 -2.84 6.96 7.96
CA ASN A 190 -2.90 6.63 6.53
C ASN A 190 -4.22 5.94 6.17
N ILE A 191 -4.69 4.98 6.98
CA ILE A 191 -5.98 4.29 6.79
C ILE A 191 -7.11 5.32 6.74
N ALA A 192 -7.16 6.25 7.69
CA ALA A 192 -8.15 7.32 7.73
C ALA A 192 -8.02 8.24 6.50
N ARG A 193 -6.80 8.69 6.17
CA ARG A 193 -6.52 9.61 5.05
C ARG A 193 -6.95 9.05 3.70
N PHE A 194 -6.68 7.76 3.45
CA PHE A 194 -7.07 7.09 2.22
C PHE A 194 -8.53 6.61 2.23
N GLY A 195 -9.27 6.80 3.32
CA GLY A 195 -10.65 6.33 3.45
C GLY A 195 -10.74 4.80 3.41
N LEU A 196 -9.72 4.13 3.97
CA LEU A 196 -9.64 2.67 4.09
C LEU A 196 -10.29 2.15 5.37
N GLU A 197 -10.93 3.04 6.14
CA GLU A 197 -11.64 2.63 7.34
C GLU A 197 -12.56 1.45 7.01
N PRO A 198 -12.62 0.43 7.89
CA PRO A 198 -13.52 -0.69 7.68
C PRO A 198 -14.92 -0.11 7.51
N THR A 199 -15.49 -0.27 6.32
CA THR A 199 -16.93 -0.11 6.10
C THR A 199 -17.59 -1.20 6.93
N SER A 200 -17.80 -0.88 8.21
CA SER A 200 -18.35 -1.75 9.21
C SER A 200 -19.83 -2.01 8.88
N ARG A 201 -20.08 -2.97 8.02
CA ARG A 201 -21.14 -3.92 8.33
C ARG A 201 -20.54 -4.97 9.24
N ARG A 202 -20.57 -4.71 10.55
CA ARG A 202 -20.67 -5.82 11.52
C ARG A 202 -21.87 -6.66 11.07
N PRO A 203 -21.74 -7.96 10.77
CA PRO A 203 -22.88 -8.84 10.84
C PRO A 203 -23.33 -8.87 12.31
N SER A 204 -24.59 -8.59 12.54
CA SER A 204 -25.25 -8.60 13.83
C SER A 204 -25.03 -9.94 14.58
N GLY A 205 -24.53 -9.83 15.81
CA GLY A 205 -24.78 -10.76 16.91
C GLY A 205 -24.17 -12.17 16.82
N VAL A 206 -22.97 -12.34 17.39
CA VAL A 206 -22.65 -13.57 18.11
C VAL A 206 -22.75 -13.25 19.60
N ARG A 207 -23.87 -13.65 20.22
CA ARG A 207 -23.97 -13.72 21.68
C ARG A 207 -23.07 -14.88 22.13
N LEU A 208 -22.04 -14.58 22.90
CA LEU A 208 -21.37 -15.60 23.70
C LEU A 208 -22.34 -16.01 24.82
N VAL A 209 -22.90 -17.21 24.72
CA VAL A 209 -23.62 -17.85 25.82
C VAL A 209 -22.56 -18.46 26.72
N GLY A 210 -22.45 -17.95 27.95
CA GLY A 210 -21.58 -18.54 28.97
C GLY A 210 -22.10 -19.90 29.42
N PRO A 211 -21.22 -20.81 29.88
CA PRO A 211 -21.64 -22.13 30.35
C PRO A 211 -22.38 -22.01 31.69
N THR A 212 -23.52 -22.70 31.79
CA THR A 212 -24.19 -23.06 33.06
C THR A 212 -23.50 -24.22 33.73
#